data_AF-A0A099PCP9-F1
#
_entry.id   AF-A0A099PCP9-F1
#
_cell.length_a   1.000
_cell.length_b   1.000
_cell.length_c   1.000
_cell.angle_alpha   90.00
_cell.angle_beta   90.00
_cell.angle_gamma   90.00
#
_symmetry.space_group_name_H-M   'P 1'
#
loop_
_entity.id
_entity.type
_entity.pdbx_description
1 polymer ?
#
loop_
_entity_poly.entity_id
_entity_poly.type
_entity_poly.pdbx_seq_one_letter_code
_entity_poly.pdbx_strand_id
1 'polypeptide(L)'
;MNAIEQWKYLTRQANEAFGKQCNAVAETLYKRSIQLMQQVLESQDDVQNTHEKSGMTEVICLSISVQNLADLYARQERWTRCLSILETYQTRFKQASEALCVPPSTALTLIQESGRLRREGLRHFENKQHPLTAPERTWVEHLPMTARVH
;
A
#
# COMPACT_ATOMS: atom_id res chain seq x y z
N MET A 1 -12.46 -8.55 19.38
CA MET A 1 -11.55 -8.72 18.23
C MET A 1 -10.42 -7.72 18.42
N ASN A 2 -9.17 -8.16 18.40
CA ASN A 2 -8.05 -7.20 18.50
C ASN A 2 -7.92 -6.41 17.18
N ALA A 3 -7.24 -5.27 17.21
CA ALA A 3 -7.16 -4.39 16.03
C ALA A 3 -6.50 -5.07 14.81
N ILE A 4 -5.53 -5.96 15.03
CA ILE A 4 -4.86 -6.71 13.96
C ILE A 4 -5.80 -7.74 13.32
N GLU A 5 -6.63 -8.43 14.10
CA GLU A 5 -7.66 -9.35 13.61
C GLU A 5 -8.70 -8.59 12.78
N GLN A 6 -9.14 -7.43 13.27
CA GLN A 6 -10.07 -6.58 12.54
C GLN A 6 -9.45 -6.05 11.24
N TRP A 7 -8.18 -5.66 11.27
CA TRP A 7 -7.43 -5.28 10.07
C TRP A 7 -7.33 -6.43 9.07
N LYS A 8 -6.97 -7.65 9.51
CA LYS A 8 -6.94 -8.85 8.66
C LYS A 8 -8.29 -9.09 8.00
N TYR A 9 -9.38 -8.97 8.76
CA TYR A 9 -10.75 -9.15 8.26
C TYR A 9 -11.12 -8.09 7.20
N LEU A 10 -10.85 -6.82 7.46
CA LEU A 10 -11.11 -5.72 6.53
C LEU A 10 -10.28 -5.86 5.25
N THR A 11 -8.97 -6.09 5.37
CA THR A 11 -8.06 -6.21 4.24
C THR A 11 -8.38 -7.44 3.40
N ARG A 12 -8.77 -8.57 4.00
CA ARG A 12 -9.22 -9.76 3.26
C ARG A 12 -10.44 -9.45 2.39
N GLN A 13 -11.46 -8.81 2.95
CA GLN A 13 -12.65 -8.42 2.18
C GLN A 13 -12.33 -7.37 1.11
N ALA A 14 -11.44 -6.43 1.41
CA ALA A 14 -11.00 -5.42 0.45
C ALA A 14 -10.31 -6.08 -0.76
N ASN A 15 -9.42 -7.04 -0.51
CA ASN A 15 -8.73 -7.81 -1.53
C ASN A 15 -9.72 -8.64 -2.38
N GLU A 16 -10.72 -9.26 -1.75
CA GLU A 16 -11.77 -10.00 -2.46
C GLU A 16 -12.59 -9.07 -3.37
N ALA A 17 -13.02 -7.91 -2.85
CA ALA A 17 -13.72 -6.90 -3.63
C ALA A 17 -12.85 -6.36 -4.78
N PHE A 18 -11.56 -6.15 -4.54
CA PHE A 18 -10.60 -5.73 -5.56
C PHE A 18 -10.43 -6.78 -6.67
N GLY A 19 -10.34 -8.05 -6.32
CA GLY A 19 -10.30 -9.17 -7.28
C GLY A 19 -11.57 -9.23 -8.14
N LYS A 20 -12.74 -8.98 -7.52
CA LYS A 20 -14.05 -8.91 -8.19
C LYS A 20 -14.33 -7.59 -8.92
N GLN A 21 -13.37 -6.66 -8.96
CA GLN A 21 -13.50 -5.32 -9.57
C GLN A 21 -14.61 -4.44 -8.94
N CYS A 22 -15.03 -4.76 -7.72
CA CYS A 22 -15.94 -3.92 -6.93
C CYS A 22 -15.17 -2.74 -6.31
N ASN A 23 -14.67 -1.85 -7.17
CA ASN A 23 -13.69 -0.81 -6.80
C ASN A 23 -14.15 0.10 -5.66
N ALA A 24 -15.44 0.51 -5.63
CA ALA A 24 -15.98 1.36 -4.58
C ALA A 24 -15.99 0.67 -3.20
N VAL A 25 -16.26 -0.64 -3.17
CA VAL A 25 -16.25 -1.45 -1.94
C VAL A 25 -14.82 -1.65 -1.46
N ALA A 26 -13.91 -2.02 -2.37
CA ALA A 26 -12.48 -2.15 -2.05
C ALA A 26 -11.90 -0.84 -1.50
N GLU A 27 -12.22 0.31 -2.14
CA GLU A 27 -11.76 1.63 -1.71
C GLU A 27 -12.22 1.94 -0.28
N THR A 28 -13.51 1.71 0.01
CA THR A 28 -14.08 1.92 1.35
C THR A 28 -13.39 1.04 2.41
N LEU A 29 -13.16 -0.24 2.09
CA LEU A 29 -12.57 -1.19 3.03
C LEU A 29 -11.08 -0.89 3.30
N TYR A 30 -10.28 -0.57 2.28
CA TYR A 30 -8.89 -0.16 2.49
C TYR A 30 -8.79 1.14 3.29
N LYS A 31 -9.64 2.15 3.00
CA LYS A 31 -9.69 3.38 3.80
C LYS A 31 -10.02 3.10 5.26
N ARG A 32 -10.93 2.15 5.53
CA ARG A 32 -11.26 1.74 6.89
C ARG A 32 -10.10 1.00 7.57
N SER A 33 -9.37 0.15 6.86
CA SER A 33 -8.14 -0.49 7.38
C SER A 33 -7.07 0.54 7.75
N ILE A 34 -6.89 1.56 6.91
CA ILE A 34 -5.97 2.68 7.16
C ILE A 34 -6.39 3.43 8.43
N GLN A 35 -7.65 3.87 8.51
CA GLN A 35 -8.18 4.60 9.67
C GLN A 35 -8.03 3.80 10.98
N LEU A 36 -8.31 2.49 10.94
CA LEU A 36 -8.16 1.62 12.09
C LEU A 36 -6.71 1.60 12.61
N MET A 37 -5.72 1.42 11.72
CA MET A 37 -4.32 1.37 12.15
C MET A 37 -3.80 2.73 12.62
N GLN A 38 -4.29 3.83 12.04
CA GLN A 38 -3.97 5.18 12.52
C GLN A 38 -4.46 5.40 13.94
N GLN A 39 -5.73 5.09 14.21
CA GLN A 39 -6.32 5.22 15.55
C GLN A 39 -5.56 4.40 16.59
N VAL A 40 -5.11 3.19 16.23
CA VAL A 40 -4.33 2.35 17.14
C VAL A 40 -2.99 3.01 17.45
N LEU A 41 -2.26 3.48 16.43
CA LEU A 41 -0.97 4.14 16.62
C LEU A 41 -1.11 5.44 17.44
N GLU A 42 -2.12 6.25 17.17
CA GLU A 42 -2.41 7.49 17.93
C GLU A 42 -2.77 7.17 19.39
N SER A 43 -3.59 6.13 19.64
CA SER A 43 -3.95 5.73 21.00
C SER A 43 -2.81 5.10 21.81
N GLN A 44 -1.74 4.67 21.15
CA GLN A 44 -0.56 4.12 21.82
C GLN A 44 0.33 5.21 22.42
N ASP A 45 0.30 6.43 21.88
CA ASP A 45 1.05 7.58 22.41
C ASP A 45 0.52 8.03 23.80
N ASP A 46 -0.75 7.79 24.10
CA ASP A 46 -1.41 8.21 25.35
C ASP A 46 -1.17 7.26 26.54
N VAL A 47 -0.72 6.02 26.32
CA VAL A 47 -0.61 4.97 27.35
C VAL A 47 0.85 4.59 27.59
N GLN A 48 1.56 5.50 28.25
CA GLN A 48 3.02 5.48 28.46
C GLN A 48 3.59 4.37 29.38
N ASN A 49 2.85 3.31 29.72
CA ASN A 49 3.20 2.47 30.89
C ASN A 49 3.21 0.94 30.73
N THR A 50 3.32 0.39 29.52
CA THR A 50 3.60 -1.05 29.37
C THR A 50 4.67 -1.32 28.32
N HIS A 51 5.80 -1.85 28.78
CA HIS A 51 7.04 -2.21 28.06
C HIS A 51 6.89 -3.18 26.86
N GLU A 52 5.68 -3.57 26.45
CA GLU A 52 5.45 -4.67 25.49
C GLU A 52 4.66 -4.30 24.22
N LYS A 53 4.13 -3.08 24.05
CA LYS A 53 3.40 -2.73 22.83
C LYS A 53 4.31 -2.15 21.76
N SER A 54 4.89 -3.04 20.96
CA SER A 54 5.66 -2.65 19.77
C SER A 54 4.73 -2.31 18.61
N GLY A 55 4.53 -1.02 18.35
CA GLY A 55 3.72 -0.50 17.21
C GLY A 55 4.23 -0.90 15.82
N MET A 56 5.30 -1.71 15.72
CA MET A 56 5.86 -2.19 14.45
C MET A 56 4.82 -2.89 13.58
N THR A 57 3.99 -3.76 14.17
CA THR A 57 3.00 -4.54 13.40
C THR A 57 1.96 -3.61 12.79
N GLU A 58 1.50 -2.63 13.56
CA GLU A 58 0.53 -1.63 13.16
C GLU A 58 1.07 -0.72 12.05
N VAL A 59 2.35 -0.31 12.13
CA VAL A 59 3.02 0.43 11.06
C VAL A 59 3.06 -0.38 9.76
N ILE A 60 3.40 -1.67 9.83
CA ILE A 60 3.43 -2.57 8.66
C ILE A 60 2.02 -2.71 8.07
N CYS A 61 1.01 -2.97 8.91
CA CYS A 61 -0.38 -3.10 8.48
C CYS A 61 -0.91 -1.81 7.83
N LEU A 62 -0.57 -0.65 8.38
CA LEU A 62 -0.90 0.64 7.79
C LEU A 62 -0.24 0.81 6.42
N SER A 63 1.06 0.53 6.32
CA SER A 63 1.82 0.58 5.06
C SER A 63 1.21 -0.29 3.97
N ILE A 64 0.85 -1.54 4.29
CA ILE A 64 0.21 -2.48 3.36
C ILE A 64 -1.13 -1.92 2.87
N SER A 65 -1.93 -1.36 3.77
CA SER A 65 -3.24 -0.81 3.43
C SER A 65 -3.13 0.39 2.48
N VAL A 66 -2.12 1.23 2.68
CA VAL A 66 -1.81 2.37 1.81
C VAL A 66 -1.38 1.90 0.43
N GLN A 67 -0.47 0.92 0.34
CA GLN A 67 -0.02 0.34 -0.94
C GLN A 67 -1.20 -0.26 -1.71
N ASN A 68 -2.05 -1.05 -1.05
CA ASN A 68 -3.22 -1.65 -1.70
C ASN A 68 -4.22 -0.61 -2.22
N LEU A 69 -4.43 0.48 -1.48
CA LEU A 69 -5.29 1.58 -1.92
C LEU A 69 -4.67 2.35 -3.09
N ALA A 70 -3.35 2.54 -3.07
CA ALA A 70 -2.63 3.13 -4.19
C ALA A 70 -2.74 2.27 -5.46
N ASP A 71 -2.53 0.96 -5.35
CA ASP A 71 -2.71 0.00 -6.45
C ASP A 71 -4.14 0.01 -7.00
N LEU A 72 -5.14 0.11 -6.12
CA LEU A 72 -6.54 0.28 -6.53
C LEU A 72 -6.75 1.56 -7.34
N TYR A 73 -6.12 2.67 -6.97
CA TYR A 73 -6.19 3.92 -7.73
C TYR A 73 -5.43 3.82 -9.06
N ALA A 74 -4.23 3.23 -9.06
CA ALA A 74 -3.44 3.02 -10.27
C ALA A 74 -4.19 2.17 -11.31
N ARG A 75 -4.84 1.08 -10.88
CA ARG A 75 -5.66 0.22 -11.75
C ARG A 75 -6.85 0.95 -12.40
N GLN A 76 -7.32 2.03 -11.77
CA GLN A 76 -8.37 2.90 -12.29
C GLN A 76 -7.79 4.13 -13.02
N GLU A 77 -6.48 4.17 -13.29
CA GLU A 77 -5.76 5.30 -13.89
C GLU A 77 -5.92 6.61 -13.08
N ARG A 78 -6.27 6.51 -11.80
CA ARG A 78 -6.41 7.64 -10.87
C ARG A 78 -5.04 8.02 -10.31
N TRP A 79 -4.09 8.27 -11.20
CA TRP A 79 -2.66 8.45 -10.90
C TRP A 79 -2.39 9.54 -9.85
N THR A 80 -3.09 10.67 -9.93
CA THR A 80 -2.94 11.75 -8.94
C THR A 80 -3.28 11.27 -7.52
N ARG A 81 -4.34 10.47 -7.36
CA ARG A 81 -4.72 9.92 -6.04
C ARG A 81 -3.74 8.83 -5.59
N CYS A 82 -3.26 8.00 -6.52
CA CYS A 82 -2.23 7.00 -6.25
C CYS A 82 -0.93 7.62 -5.70
N LEU A 83 -0.38 8.60 -6.40
CA LEU A 83 0.88 9.24 -6.00
C LEU A 83 0.71 10.06 -4.72
N SER A 84 -0.39 10.81 -4.61
CA SER A 84 -0.66 11.65 -3.44
C SER A 84 -0.78 10.84 -2.14
N ILE A 85 -1.44 9.67 -2.16
CA ILE A 85 -1.55 8.86 -0.93
C ILE A 85 -0.20 8.25 -0.52
N LEU A 86 0.60 7.78 -1.48
CA LEU A 86 1.94 7.24 -1.21
C LEU A 86 2.85 8.31 -0.62
N GLU A 87 2.89 9.50 -1.21
CA GLU A 87 3.69 10.64 -0.73
C GLU A 87 3.25 11.10 0.67
N THR A 88 1.94 11.17 0.91
CA THR A 88 1.38 11.57 2.20
C THR A 88 1.86 10.64 3.31
N TYR A 89 1.74 9.32 3.13
CA TYR A 89 2.14 8.36 4.16
C TYR A 89 3.65 8.16 4.25
N GLN A 90 4.38 8.29 3.13
CA GLN A 90 5.85 8.34 3.15
C GLN A 90 6.33 9.47 4.07
N THR A 91 5.76 10.66 3.91
CA THR A 91 6.12 11.85 4.70
C THR A 91 5.75 11.66 6.17
N ARG A 92 4.54 11.16 6.46
CA ARG A 92 4.11 10.86 7.83
C ARG A 92 5.01 9.85 8.52
N PHE A 93 5.38 8.76 7.84
CA PHE A 93 6.27 7.75 8.41
C PHE A 93 7.67 8.30 8.67
N LYS A 94 8.19 9.14 7.76
CA LYS A 94 9.48 9.79 7.97
C LYS A 94 9.43 10.71 9.20
N GLN A 95 8.43 11.58 9.30
CA GLN A 95 8.25 12.49 10.43
C GLN A 95 8.07 11.74 11.75
N ALA A 96 7.26 10.68 11.77
CA ALA A 96 7.08 9.85 12.96
C ALA A 96 8.37 9.14 13.38
N SER A 97 9.21 8.70 12.43
CA SER A 97 10.50 8.07 12.78
C SER A 97 11.52 9.02 13.40
N GLU A 98 11.37 10.32 13.18
CA GLU A 98 12.22 11.38 13.73
C GLU A 98 11.73 11.86 15.11
N ALA A 99 10.57 11.39 15.58
CA ALA A 99 10.01 11.79 16.86
C ALA A 99 10.73 11.10 18.03
N LEU A 100 11.12 11.90 19.04
CA LEU A 100 11.92 11.45 20.20
C LEU A 100 11.22 10.40 21.08
N CYS A 101 9.89 10.29 21.01
CA CYS A 101 9.08 9.38 21.82
C CYS A 101 8.90 7.99 21.20
N VAL A 102 9.34 7.75 19.97
CA VAL A 102 9.11 6.49 19.28
C VAL A 102 10.20 5.47 19.65
N PRO A 103 9.85 4.22 20.05
CA PRO A 103 10.82 3.18 20.32
C PRO A 103 11.74 2.92 19.10
N PRO A 104 13.05 2.68 19.29
CA PRO A 104 13.99 2.50 18.19
C PRO A 104 13.59 1.44 17.16
N SER A 105 12.97 0.33 17.61
CA SER A 105 12.47 -0.73 16.72
C SER A 105 11.32 -0.23 15.83
N THR A 106 10.39 0.54 16.39
CA THR A 106 9.27 1.14 15.66
C THR A 106 9.76 2.23 14.70
N ALA A 107 10.74 3.05 15.14
CA ALA A 107 11.37 4.06 14.30
C ALA A 107 12.05 3.42 13.07
N LEU A 108 12.77 2.30 13.26
CA LEU A 108 13.36 1.54 12.16
C LEU A 108 12.29 1.02 11.18
N THR A 109 11.19 0.47 11.68
CA THR A 109 10.07 0.02 10.84
C THR A 109 9.44 1.17 10.05
N LEU A 110 9.25 2.33 10.67
CA LEU A 110 8.76 3.54 9.99
C LEU A 110 9.68 3.98 8.85
N ILE A 111 11.00 3.96 9.06
CA ILE A 111 11.99 4.27 8.01
C ILE A 111 11.90 3.26 6.86
N GLN A 112 11.86 1.97 7.18
CA GLN A 112 11.77 0.90 6.18
C GLN A 112 10.50 1.01 5.33
N GLU A 113 9.36 1.23 5.97
CA GLU A 113 8.07 1.35 5.30
C GLU A 113 7.94 2.68 4.54
N SER A 114 8.51 3.78 5.05
CA SER A 114 8.63 5.04 4.28
C SER A 114 9.43 4.82 2.98
N GLY A 115 10.56 4.12 3.07
CA GLY A 115 11.35 3.75 1.89
C GLY A 115 10.58 2.86 0.92
N ARG A 116 9.73 1.96 1.42
CA ARG A 116 8.85 1.12 0.59
C ARG A 116 7.81 1.95 -0.16
N LEU A 117 7.12 2.87 0.52
CA LEU A 117 6.15 3.78 -0.10
C LEU A 117 6.79 4.68 -1.17
N ARG A 118 8.03 5.15 -0.94
CA ARG A 118 8.78 5.90 -1.96
C ARG A 118 9.03 5.07 -3.22
N ARG A 119 9.51 3.82 -3.07
CA ARG A 119 9.74 2.92 -4.21
C ARG A 119 8.46 2.63 -4.98
N GLU A 120 7.36 2.45 -4.25
CA GLU A 120 6.03 2.26 -4.81
C GLU A 120 5.58 3.47 -5.64
N GLY A 121 5.81 4.68 -5.13
CA GLY A 121 5.50 5.92 -5.85
C GLY A 121 6.30 6.06 -7.15
N LEU A 122 7.59 5.71 -7.13
CA LEU A 122 8.44 5.71 -8.33
C LEU A 122 7.93 4.71 -9.37
N ARG A 123 7.60 3.47 -8.95
CA ARG A 123 7.05 2.44 -9.85
C ARG A 123 5.77 2.91 -10.53
N HIS A 124 4.82 3.49 -9.79
CA HIS A 124 3.58 4.00 -10.37
C HIS A 124 3.78 5.23 -11.25
N PHE A 125 4.77 6.07 -10.94
CA PHE A 125 5.12 7.20 -11.79
C PHE A 125 5.69 6.73 -13.14
N GLU A 126 6.57 5.73 -13.14
CA GLU A 126 7.09 5.10 -14.36
C GLU A 126 5.94 4.47 -15.18
N ASN A 127 5.06 3.70 -14.54
CA ASN A 127 3.90 3.09 -15.20
C ASN A 127 2.94 4.13 -15.81
N LYS A 128 2.82 5.31 -15.19
CA LYS A 128 2.02 6.43 -15.72
C LYS A 128 2.66 7.02 -16.99
N GLN A 129 3.98 7.18 -17.00
CA GLN A 129 4.72 7.76 -18.14
C GLN A 129 4.87 6.79 -19.30
N HIS A 130 5.04 5.50 -18.97
CA HIS A 130 5.17 4.40 -19.89
C HIS A 130 4.19 3.30 -19.50
N PRO A 131 2.89 3.46 -19.83
CA PRO A 131 1.95 2.36 -19.69
C PRO A 131 2.56 1.19 -20.45
N LEU A 132 2.74 0.04 -19.81
CA LEU A 132 3.16 -1.17 -20.48
C LEU A 132 2.13 -1.45 -21.59
N THR A 133 2.39 -0.96 -22.80
CA THR A 133 1.80 -1.53 -23.99
C THR A 133 2.27 -2.96 -23.97
N ALA A 134 1.33 -3.91 -23.89
CA ALA A 134 1.64 -5.30 -24.17
C ALA A 134 2.53 -5.29 -25.43
N PRO A 135 3.70 -5.95 -25.44
CA PRO A 135 4.56 -5.91 -26.60
C PRO A 135 3.69 -6.30 -27.78
N GLU A 136 3.51 -5.35 -28.69
CA GLU A 136 2.76 -5.55 -29.91
C GLU A 136 3.38 -6.82 -30.51
N ARG A 137 2.60 -7.90 -30.57
CA ARG A 137 3.05 -9.18 -31.13
C ARG A 137 3.17 -9.05 -32.67
N THR A 138 3.63 -7.91 -33.17
CA THR A 138 3.91 -7.63 -34.58
C THR A 138 4.97 -8.58 -35.13
N TRP A 139 5.87 -9.08 -34.27
CA TRP A 139 6.82 -10.13 -34.65
C TRP A 139 6.17 -11.47 -34.99
N VAL A 140 4.97 -11.78 -34.50
CA VAL A 140 4.25 -13.04 -34.83
C VAL A 140 3.57 -12.96 -36.20
N GLU A 141 3.29 -11.75 -36.68
CA GLU A 141 2.71 -11.50 -38.00
C GLU A 141 3.78 -11.52 -39.12
N HIS A 142 5.04 -11.27 -38.78
CA HIS A 142 6.18 -11.33 -39.71
C HIS A 142 6.92 -12.67 -39.73
N LEU A 143 6.47 -13.67 -38.94
CA LEU A 143 7.02 -15.02 -39.06
C LEU A 143 6.53 -15.69 -40.35
N PRO A 144 7.43 -16.25 -41.18
CA PRO A 144 7.02 -17.06 -42.33
C PRO A 144 6.12 -18.21 -41.87
N MET A 145 5.10 -18.54 -42.67
CA MET A 145 4.04 -19.53 -42.33
C MET A 145 4.56 -20.89 -41.84
N THR A 146 5.82 -21.23 -42.11
CA THR A 146 6.46 -22.49 -41.72
C THR A 146 6.72 -22.66 -40.22
N ALA A 147 6.62 -21.58 -39.43
CA ALA A 147 6.80 -21.64 -37.97
C ALA A 147 5.47 -21.72 -37.17
N ARG A 148 4.31 -21.74 -37.83
CA ARG A 148 3.00 -21.94 -37.19
C ARG A 148 2.63 -23.42 -37.23
N VAL A 149 3.29 -24.23 -36.42
CA VAL A 149 2.89 -25.63 -36.20
C VAL A 149 2.39 -25.77 -34.77
N HIS A 150 1.21 -26.39 -34.68
CA HIS A 150 0.30 -26.53 -33.53
C HIS A 150 0.92 -26.89 -32.18
#